data_AF-A0A959X2B4-F1
#
_entry.id   AF-A0A959X2B4-F1
#
_cell.length_a   1.000
_cell.length_b   1.000
_cell.length_c   1.000
_cell.angle_alpha   90.00
_cell.angle_beta   90.00
_cell.angle_gamma   90.00
#
_symmetry.space_group_name_H-M   'P 1'
#
loop_
_entity.id
_entity.type
_entity.pdbx_description
1 polymer ?
#
loop_
_entity_poly.entity_id
_entity_poly.type
_entity_poly.pdbx_seq_one_letter_code
_entity_poly.pdbx_strand_id
1 'polypeptide(L)' 'PQGMSLLDDAVRSGRLSARGVDKVLRIAWTLADLDARDRITRAHLAAALGLRQDSWRCAA' A
#
# COMPACT_ATOMS: atom_id res chain seq x y z
N PRO A 1 0.22 11.54 -5.62
CA PRO A 1 1.09 10.43 -5.13
C PRO A 1 1.70 9.68 -6.32
N GLN A 2 3.00 9.37 -6.30
CA GLN A 2 3.55 8.48 -7.33
C GLN A 2 3.19 7.02 -7.01
N GLY A 3 2.99 6.19 -8.04
CA GLY A 3 2.74 4.75 -7.87
C GLY A 3 1.28 4.34 -7.72
N MET A 4 0.32 5.21 -8.02
CA MET A 4 -1.11 4.89 -7.97
C MET A 4 -1.50 3.69 -8.86
N SER A 5 -0.78 3.48 -9.96
CA SER A 5 -0.95 2.32 -10.84
C SER A 5 -0.81 0.98 -10.11
N LEU A 6 0.03 0.90 -9.06
CA LEU A 6 0.17 -0.31 -8.23
C LEU A 6 -1.13 -0.64 -7.48
N LEU A 7 -1.85 0.38 -7.03
CA LEU A 7 -3.13 0.22 -6.35
C LEU A 7 -4.22 -0.16 -7.35
N ASP A 8 -4.25 0.52 -8.50
CA ASP A 8 -5.21 0.23 -9.56
C ASP A 8 -5.07 -1.22 -10.07
N ASP A 9 -3.85 -1.69 -10.31
CA ASP A 9 -3.60 -3.07 -10.72
C ASP A 9 -4.03 -4.08 -9.65
N ALA A 10 -3.80 -3.77 -8.37
CA ALA A 10 -4.20 -4.62 -7.26
C ALA A 10 -5.73 -4.68 -7.08
N VAL A 11 -6.42 -3.57 -7.33
CA VAL A 11 -7.89 -3.50 -7.33
C VAL A 11 -8.48 -4.25 -8.52
N ARG A 12 -7.98 -3.98 -9.74
CA ARG A 12 -8.44 -4.65 -10.97
C ARG A 12 -8.24 -6.16 -10.94
N SER A 13 -7.18 -6.64 -10.29
CA SER A 13 -6.91 -8.07 -10.10
C SER A 13 -7.65 -8.70 -8.92
N GLY A 14 -8.50 -7.95 -8.21
CA GLY A 14 -9.28 -8.46 -7.06
C GLY A 14 -8.45 -8.73 -5.79
N ARG A 15 -7.15 -8.43 -5.79
CA ARG A 15 -6.24 -8.61 -4.64
C ARG A 15 -6.43 -7.53 -3.57
N LEU A 16 -7.07 -6.41 -3.93
CA LEU A 16 -7.29 -5.26 -3.06
C LEU A 16 -8.74 -4.76 -3.20
N SER A 17 -9.45 -4.69 -2.09
CA SER A 17 -10.76 -4.03 -2.03
C SER A 17 -10.62 -2.52 -1.83
N ALA A 18 -11.69 -1.75 -2.02
CA ALA A 18 -11.70 -0.30 -1.71
C ALA A 18 -11.24 -0.01 -0.27
N ARG A 19 -11.74 -0.78 0.71
CA ARG A 19 -11.30 -0.67 2.10
C ARG A 19 -9.81 -1.04 2.29
N GLY A 20 -9.31 -1.93 1.44
CA GLY A 20 -7.90 -2.29 1.35
C GLY A 20 -7.05 -1.14 0.82
N VAL A 21 -7.52 -0.41 -0.18
CA VAL A 21 -6.86 0.82 -0.70
C VAL A 21 -6.69 1.83 0.42
N ASP A 22 -7.75 2.12 1.18
CA ASP A 22 -7.68 3.07 2.30
C ASP A 22 -6.64 2.65 3.35
N LYS A 23 -6.56 1.35 3.66
CA LYS A 23 -5.58 0.82 4.61
C LYS A 23 -4.15 0.94 4.09
N VAL A 24 -3.93 0.63 2.81
CA VAL A 24 -2.61 0.75 2.18
C VAL A 24 -2.17 2.22 2.14
N LEU A 25 -3.06 3.15 1.79
CA LEU A 25 -2.75 4.58 1.81
C LEU A 25 -2.38 5.07 3.20
N ARG A 26 -3.06 4.60 4.25
CA ARG A 26 -2.72 4.96 5.63
C ARG A 26 -1.33 4.49 6.04
N ILE A 27 -0.99 3.24 5.72
CA ILE A 27 0.36 2.70 6.00
C ILE A 27 1.42 3.43 5.18
N ALA A 28 1.14 3.73 3.90
CA ALA A 28 2.07 4.45 3.04
C ALA A 28 2.34 5.88 3.52
N TRP A 29 1.34 6.56 4.11
CA TRP A 29 1.54 7.84 4.80
C TRP A 29 2.44 7.70 6.02
N THR A 30 2.22 6.69 6.86
CA THR A 30 3.13 6.42 7.99
C THR A 30 4.56 6.16 7.52
N LEU A 31 4.76 5.43 6.43
CA LEU A 31 6.09 5.21 5.86
C LEU A 31 6.71 6.51 5.31
N ALA A 32 5.91 7.39 4.71
CA ALA A 32 6.38 8.70 4.25
C ALA A 32 6.79 9.60 5.42
N ASP A 33 6.02 9.60 6.51
CA ASP A 33 6.34 10.34 7.73
C ASP A 33 7.65 9.84 8.34
N LEU A 34 7.87 8.51 8.38
CA LEU A 34 9.11 7.90 8.86
C LEU A 34 10.33 8.22 7.97
N ASP A 35 10.13 8.36 6.65
CA ASP A 35 11.18 8.80 5.70
C ASP A 35 11.35 10.34 5.66
N ALA A 36 10.64 11.08 6.52
CA ALA A 36 10.60 12.55 6.52
C ALA A 36 10.27 13.14 5.12
N ARG A 37 9.31 12.54 4.42
CA ARG A 37 8.84 12.97 3.09
C ARG A 37 7.43 13.55 3.18
N ASP A 38 7.24 14.72 2.60
CA ASP A 38 5.92 15.37 2.51
C ASP A 38 4.93 14.66 1.57
N ARG A 39 5.40 13.67 0.79
CA ARG A 39 4.58 12.93 -0.15
C ARG A 39 4.91 11.45 -0.19
N ILE A 40 3.86 10.66 -0.34
CA ILE A 40 3.95 9.23 -0.67
C ILE A 40 4.66 9.04 -2.02
N THR A 41 5.73 8.26 -1.97
CA THR A 41 6.46 7.76 -3.13
C THR A 41 5.94 6.38 -3.55
N ARG A 42 6.33 5.92 -4.75
CA ARG A 42 6.05 4.56 -5.22
C ARG A 42 6.63 3.49 -4.27
N ALA A 43 7.78 3.76 -3.64
CA ALA A 43 8.42 2.85 -2.70
C ALA A 43 7.58 2.66 -1.44
N HIS A 44 6.99 3.74 -0.90
CA HIS A 44 6.09 3.67 0.26
C HIS A 44 4.84 2.82 -0.05
N LEU A 45 4.25 2.99 -1.25
CA LEU A 45 3.11 2.17 -1.69
C LEU A 45 3.48 0.69 -1.85
N ALA A 46 4.63 0.40 -2.47
CA ALA A 46 5.10 -0.97 -2.65
C ALA A 46 5.35 -1.67 -1.30
N ALA A 47 6.00 -0.97 -0.36
CA ALA A 47 6.24 -1.48 1.00
C ALA A 47 4.92 -1.70 1.77
N ALA A 48 3.99 -0.74 1.71
CA ALA A 48 2.68 -0.88 2.35
C ALA A 48 1.86 -2.06 1.78
N LEU A 49 1.93 -2.29 0.47
CA LEU A 49 1.34 -3.47 -0.17
C LEU A 49 2.01 -4.78 0.28
N GLY A 50 3.33 -4.81 0.42
CA GLY A 50 4.07 -5.95 0.95
C GLY A 50 3.63 -6.31 2.37
N LEU A 51 3.61 -5.33 3.28
CA LEU A 51 3.15 -5.49 4.65
C LEU A 51 1.72 -6.03 4.74
N ARG A 52 0.84 -5.63 3.82
CA ARG A 52 -0.52 -6.19 3.74
C ARG A 52 -0.52 -7.64 3.27
N GLN A 53 0.30 -8.00 2.28
CA GLN A 53 0.36 -9.37 1.76
C GLN A 53 0.89 -10.37 2.79
N ASP A 54 1.86 -9.97 3.62
CA ASP A 54 2.35 -10.80 4.72
C ASP A 54 1.31 -11.02 5.83
N SER A 55 0.37 -10.08 6.05
CA SER A 55 -0.74 -10.28 6.99
C SER A 55 -1.75 -11.37 6.59
N TRP A 56 -1.66 -11.91 5.36
CA TRP A 56 -2.42 -13.09 4.91
C TRP A 56 -1.60 -14.39 4.99
N ARG A 57 -0.26 -14.32 5.03
CA ARG A 57 0.59 -15.51 5.10
C ARG A 57 0.55 -16.23 6.45
N CYS A 58 -0.06 -15.63 7.47
CA CYS A 58 -0.35 -16.30 8.75
C CYS A 58 -1.70 -17.05 8.78
N ALA A 59 -2.42 -17.14 7.67
CA ALA A 59 -3.61 -17.98 7.53
C ALA A 59 -3.36 -19.21 6.63
N ALA A 60 -2.20 -19.85 6.82
CA ALA A 60 -1.87 -21.15 6.23
C ALA A 60 -1.81 -22.21 7.32
#